data_AF-A0A919RHX9-F1
#
_entry.id   AF-A0A919RHX9-F1
#
_cell.length_a   1.000
_cell.length_b   1.000
_cell.length_c   1.000
_cell.angle_alpha   90.00
_cell.angle_beta   90.00
_cell.angle_gamma   90.00
#
_symmetry.space_group_name_H-M   'P 1'
#
loop_
_entity.id
_entity.type
_entity.pdbx_description
1 polymer ?
#
loop_
_entity_poly.entity_id
_entity_poly.type
_entity_poly.pdbx_seq_one_letter_code
_entity_poly.pdbx_strand_id
1 'polypeptide(L)'
;MFRRLLATLTVAATVLATGGVTAPAQAAETVTVAAGKTYRGTGDQVLRVRAGKAMGIISFTHDGESNFIVTAVNSRGKQVDLLANEIGPYKGTALYNASYGSRGFAALEIKADGAWTATFKPLSAARCWCAGTIAGEGAQVLKLSPTRGLRTVRAAHSGEGNFIVQGYTSTTSYGDLLFNEIGRYKGKAVLPAGTRLVAVKADGRWTLTRR
;
A
#
# COMPACT_ATOMS: atom_id res chain seq x y z
N MET A 1 -74.63 3.42 52.37
CA MET A 1 -74.47 4.19 51.13
C MET A 1 -73.03 4.67 51.04
N PHE A 2 -72.16 4.04 50.25
CA PHE A 2 -70.88 4.62 49.81
C PHE A 2 -70.49 3.98 48.47
N ARG A 3 -70.65 4.73 47.38
CA ARG A 3 -70.24 4.37 46.02
C ARG A 3 -68.72 4.51 45.91
N ARG A 4 -68.01 3.44 45.52
CA ARG A 4 -66.61 3.51 45.08
C ARG A 4 -66.57 4.05 43.65
N LEU A 5 -65.93 5.19 43.43
CA LEU A 5 -65.55 5.67 42.09
C LEU A 5 -64.32 4.87 41.61
N LEU A 6 -64.44 4.22 40.46
CA LEU A 6 -63.28 3.78 39.68
C LEU A 6 -62.79 4.97 38.85
N ALA A 7 -61.55 5.41 39.08
CA ALA A 7 -60.86 6.33 38.19
C ALA A 7 -60.16 5.49 37.10
N THR A 8 -60.55 5.69 35.84
CA THR A 8 -59.89 5.10 34.67
C THR A 8 -58.59 5.86 34.39
N LEU A 9 -57.45 5.20 34.58
CA LEU A 9 -56.13 5.69 34.20
C LEU A 9 -55.91 5.41 32.70
N THR A 10 -55.96 6.43 31.86
CA THR A 10 -55.51 6.35 30.46
C THR A 10 -53.99 6.46 30.41
N VAL A 11 -53.32 5.37 30.03
CA VAL A 11 -51.89 5.36 29.71
C VAL A 11 -51.73 5.86 28.27
N ALA A 12 -51.10 7.02 28.09
CA ALA A 12 -50.65 7.48 26.78
C ALA A 12 -49.31 6.81 26.45
N ALA A 13 -49.28 5.99 25.40
CA ALA A 13 -48.06 5.40 24.88
C ALA A 13 -47.35 6.41 23.96
N THR A 14 -46.22 6.96 24.40
CA THR A 14 -45.37 7.82 23.58
C THR A 14 -44.52 6.94 22.67
N VAL A 15 -44.78 6.96 21.36
CA VAL A 15 -43.95 6.27 20.36
C VAL A 15 -42.73 7.15 20.08
N LEU A 16 -41.56 6.73 20.56
CA LEU A 16 -40.27 7.29 20.16
C LEU A 16 -39.92 6.78 18.77
N ALA A 17 -40.15 7.62 17.75
CA ALA A 17 -39.64 7.37 16.41
C ALA A 17 -38.12 7.55 16.40
N THR A 18 -37.36 6.45 16.39
CA THR A 18 -35.92 6.45 16.12
C THR A 18 -35.70 6.75 14.63
N GLY A 19 -35.65 8.04 14.31
CA GLY A 19 -35.22 8.52 13.00
C GLY A 19 -33.74 8.16 12.78
N GLY A 20 -33.48 6.98 12.22
CA GLY A 20 -32.16 6.62 11.71
C GLY A 20 -31.80 7.56 10.56
N VAL A 21 -30.91 8.52 10.83
CA VAL A 21 -30.31 9.36 9.80
C VAL A 21 -29.27 8.50 9.07
N THR A 22 -29.69 7.72 8.09
CA THR A 22 -28.76 7.12 7.12
C THR A 22 -28.20 8.26 6.28
N ALA A 23 -26.95 8.66 6.56
CA ALA A 23 -26.19 9.51 5.66
C ALA A 23 -26.18 8.86 4.27
N PRO A 24 -26.41 9.62 3.18
CA PRO A 24 -26.39 9.05 1.85
C PRO A 24 -24.99 8.48 1.58
N ALA A 25 -24.92 7.24 1.11
CA ALA A 25 -23.70 6.64 0.63
C ALA A 25 -23.18 7.49 -0.53
N GLN A 26 -22.15 8.30 -0.28
CA GLN A 26 -21.53 9.13 -1.29
C GLN A 26 -21.02 8.22 -2.40
N ALA A 27 -21.53 8.42 -3.62
CA ALA A 27 -21.18 7.58 -4.75
C ALA A 27 -19.65 7.56 -4.89
N ALA A 28 -19.06 6.36 -4.85
CA ALA A 28 -17.61 6.20 -4.94
C ALA A 28 -17.12 6.76 -6.29
N GLU A 29 -16.56 7.97 -6.26
CA GLU A 29 -16.01 8.61 -7.44
C GLU A 29 -14.88 7.75 -8.01
N THR A 30 -14.97 7.43 -9.29
CA THR A 30 -13.91 6.68 -9.97
C THR A 30 -12.87 7.66 -10.47
N VAL A 31 -11.67 7.59 -9.92
CA VAL A 31 -10.59 8.54 -10.23
C VAL A 31 -9.61 7.94 -11.26
N THR A 32 -9.15 8.74 -12.23
CA THR A 32 -8.16 8.26 -13.20
C THR A 32 -6.76 8.24 -12.59
N VAL A 33 -6.03 7.12 -12.71
CA VAL A 33 -4.61 7.09 -12.34
C VAL A 33 -3.83 7.94 -13.32
N ALA A 34 -3.28 9.05 -12.85
CA ALA A 34 -2.37 9.89 -13.59
C ALA A 34 -1.11 10.11 -12.75
N ALA A 35 0.05 10.10 -13.41
CA ALA A 35 1.31 10.44 -12.76
C ALA A 35 1.22 11.83 -12.10
N GLY A 36 1.70 11.94 -10.85
CA GLY A 36 1.64 13.15 -10.03
C GLY A 36 0.34 13.33 -9.25
N LYS A 37 -0.72 12.56 -9.55
CA LYS A 37 -2.01 12.72 -8.86
C LYS A 37 -1.97 12.09 -7.47
N THR A 38 -2.42 12.87 -6.49
CA THR A 38 -2.49 12.49 -5.07
C THR A 38 -3.95 12.36 -4.65
N TYR A 39 -4.24 11.28 -3.92
CA TYR A 39 -5.49 11.02 -3.26
C TYR A 39 -5.28 11.02 -1.75
N ARG A 40 -6.33 11.36 -1.01
CA ARG A 40 -6.30 11.50 0.45
C ARG A 40 -7.59 10.92 1.02
N GLY A 41 -7.49 10.37 2.23
CA GLY A 41 -8.62 9.87 2.97
C GLY A 41 -8.25 9.65 4.42
N THR A 42 -9.20 9.14 5.19
CA THR A 42 -9.03 8.77 6.61
C THR A 42 -9.81 7.51 6.86
N GLY A 43 -9.24 6.61 7.65
CA GLY A 43 -9.85 5.34 7.98
C GLY A 43 -9.94 4.38 6.79
N ASP A 44 -10.72 3.33 6.96
CA ASP A 44 -11.04 2.34 5.93
C ASP A 44 -11.76 2.98 4.73
N GLN A 45 -11.25 2.75 3.52
CA GLN A 45 -11.82 3.30 2.29
C GLN A 45 -11.54 2.42 1.08
N VAL A 46 -12.44 2.48 0.09
CA VAL A 46 -12.21 1.90 -1.24
C VAL A 46 -12.06 3.02 -2.26
N LEU A 47 -10.83 3.27 -2.71
CA LEU A 47 -10.52 4.25 -3.74
C LEU A 47 -10.62 3.59 -5.11
N ARG A 48 -11.72 3.82 -5.83
CA ARG A 48 -11.90 3.33 -7.21
C ARG A 48 -10.97 4.06 -8.16
N VAL A 49 -10.14 3.34 -8.89
CA VAL A 49 -9.19 3.93 -9.83
C VAL A 49 -9.30 3.34 -11.24
N ARG A 50 -9.02 4.15 -12.27
CA ARG A 50 -8.71 3.65 -13.62
C ARG A 50 -7.20 3.51 -13.76
N ALA A 51 -6.64 2.41 -13.27
CA ALA A 51 -5.24 2.10 -13.49
C ALA A 51 -5.08 1.47 -14.88
N GLY A 52 -4.12 1.97 -15.67
CA GLY A 52 -3.67 1.27 -16.87
C GLY A 52 -2.96 -0.05 -16.52
N LYS A 53 -2.46 -0.74 -17.54
CA LYS A 53 -1.66 -1.97 -17.36
C LYS A 53 -0.16 -1.69 -17.13
N ALA A 54 0.27 -0.46 -17.35
CA ALA A 54 1.67 -0.07 -17.19
C ALA A 54 2.09 -0.18 -15.72
N MET A 55 3.32 -0.64 -15.51
CA MET A 55 3.97 -0.61 -14.20
C MET A 55 4.25 0.84 -13.79
N GLY A 56 4.01 1.15 -12.52
CA GLY A 56 4.29 2.46 -11.97
C GLY A 56 4.59 2.41 -10.48
N ILE A 57 4.80 3.58 -9.89
CA ILE A 57 5.07 3.72 -8.45
C ILE A 57 3.84 4.34 -7.79
N ILE A 58 3.54 3.86 -6.60
CA ILE A 58 2.64 4.57 -5.69
C ILE A 58 3.41 4.91 -4.42
N SER A 59 3.23 6.14 -3.95
CA SER A 59 3.78 6.65 -2.70
C SER A 59 2.66 6.74 -1.69
N PHE A 60 2.89 6.24 -0.49
CA PHE A 60 1.90 6.30 0.58
C PHE A 60 2.42 7.10 1.77
N THR A 61 1.48 7.71 2.49
CA THR A 61 1.67 8.12 3.88
C THR A 61 0.49 7.64 4.72
N HIS A 62 0.73 7.39 5.99
CA HIS A 62 -0.28 7.12 7.01
C HIS A 62 0.18 7.75 8.34
N ASP A 63 -0.73 8.32 9.11
CA ASP A 63 -0.45 8.92 10.42
C ASP A 63 -1.20 8.28 11.59
N GLY A 64 -1.90 7.16 11.35
CA GLY A 64 -2.53 6.36 12.40
C GLY A 64 -1.53 5.45 13.12
N GLU A 65 -1.99 4.81 14.19
CA GLU A 65 -1.16 4.00 15.10
C GLU A 65 -1.36 2.49 14.88
N SER A 66 -2.39 2.10 14.12
CA SER A 66 -2.77 0.72 13.87
C SER A 66 -2.41 0.28 12.45
N ASN A 67 -3.05 -0.79 11.96
CA ASN A 67 -2.79 -1.36 10.65
C ASN A 67 -3.00 -0.33 9.53
N PHE A 68 -1.99 -0.18 8.66
CA PHE A 68 -2.09 0.46 7.36
C PHE A 68 -1.89 -0.59 6.27
N ILE A 69 -3.00 -1.05 5.69
CA ILE A 69 -3.01 -2.10 4.67
C ILE A 69 -3.61 -1.53 3.40
N VAL A 70 -2.86 -1.62 2.29
CA VAL A 70 -3.34 -1.19 0.97
C VAL A 70 -3.27 -2.34 0.00
N THR A 71 -4.44 -2.79 -0.45
CA THR A 71 -4.61 -3.89 -1.38
C THR A 71 -5.07 -3.36 -2.73
N ALA A 72 -4.37 -3.74 -3.81
CA ALA A 72 -4.88 -3.51 -5.15
C ALA A 72 -5.90 -4.59 -5.49
N VAL A 73 -7.12 -4.20 -5.88
CA VAL A 73 -8.21 -5.13 -6.25
C VAL A 73 -8.66 -4.91 -7.69
N ASN A 74 -8.95 -5.99 -8.41
CA ASN A 74 -9.44 -5.92 -9.79
C ASN A 74 -10.96 -5.61 -9.85
N SER A 75 -11.50 -5.48 -11.06
CA SER A 75 -12.92 -5.15 -11.29
C SER A 75 -13.91 -6.21 -10.77
N ARG A 76 -13.43 -7.41 -10.42
CA ARG A 76 -14.22 -8.48 -9.79
C ARG A 76 -14.08 -8.50 -8.27
N GLY A 77 -13.44 -7.48 -7.68
CA GLY A 77 -13.19 -7.39 -6.24
C GLY A 77 -12.13 -8.34 -5.71
N LYS A 78 -11.37 -9.03 -6.58
CA LYS A 78 -10.29 -9.92 -6.12
C LYS A 78 -9.01 -9.13 -5.93
N GLN A 79 -8.32 -9.38 -4.82
CA GLN A 79 -6.95 -8.94 -4.60
C GLN A 79 -6.03 -9.41 -5.73
N VAL A 80 -5.24 -8.48 -6.24
CA VAL A 80 -4.19 -8.74 -7.24
C VAL A 80 -2.80 -8.32 -6.76
N ASP A 81 -2.71 -7.48 -5.72
CA ASP A 81 -1.44 -7.07 -5.13
C ASP A 81 -1.63 -6.58 -3.68
N LEU A 82 -0.58 -6.66 -2.87
CA LEU A 82 -0.49 -6.09 -1.52
C LEU A 82 0.58 -4.99 -1.53
N LEU A 83 0.15 -3.74 -1.65
CA LEU A 83 1.02 -2.60 -1.91
C LEU A 83 1.63 -2.01 -0.63
N ALA A 84 0.93 -2.11 0.50
CA ALA A 84 1.44 -1.73 1.82
C ALA A 84 0.80 -2.66 2.88
N ASN A 85 1.56 -3.00 3.92
CA ASN A 85 1.09 -3.75 5.09
C ASN A 85 2.02 -3.46 6.26
N GLU A 86 1.69 -2.43 7.02
CA GLU A 86 2.51 -1.92 8.13
C GLU A 86 1.61 -1.62 9.34
N ILE A 87 2.24 -1.41 10.50
CA ILE A 87 1.57 -0.96 11.72
C ILE A 87 2.12 0.43 12.07
N GLY A 88 1.21 1.35 12.37
CA GLY A 88 1.55 2.70 12.81
C GLY A 88 1.81 3.69 11.67
N PRO A 89 2.55 4.77 11.97
CA PRO A 89 2.89 5.78 10.99
C PRO A 89 3.71 5.18 9.85
N TYR A 90 3.34 5.50 8.61
CA TYR A 90 3.99 4.94 7.43
C TYR A 90 4.36 6.00 6.40
N LYS A 91 5.52 5.80 5.77
CA LYS A 91 5.93 6.52 4.57
C LYS A 91 6.78 5.62 3.69
N GLY A 92 6.23 5.22 2.55
CA GLY A 92 6.91 4.29 1.65
C GLY A 92 6.51 4.43 0.20
N THR A 93 7.16 3.63 -0.63
CA THR A 93 6.81 3.49 -2.06
C THR A 93 6.74 2.03 -2.46
N ALA A 94 5.79 1.71 -3.32
CA ALA A 94 5.61 0.38 -3.88
C ALA A 94 5.49 0.45 -5.40
N LEU A 95 5.86 -0.64 -6.08
CA LEU A 95 5.48 -0.83 -7.48
C LEU A 95 4.05 -1.35 -7.53
N TYR A 96 3.26 -0.86 -8.48
CA TYR A 96 2.00 -1.48 -8.87
C TYR A 96 2.12 -2.02 -10.29
N ASN A 97 1.34 -3.05 -10.62
CA ASN A 97 1.44 -3.79 -11.88
C ASN A 97 2.83 -4.38 -12.15
N ALA A 98 3.58 -4.73 -11.11
CA ALA A 98 4.91 -5.34 -11.24
C ALA A 98 4.86 -6.85 -11.54
N SER A 99 3.73 -7.51 -11.26
CA SER A 99 3.52 -8.91 -11.57
C SER A 99 3.40 -9.16 -13.07
N TYR A 100 4.08 -10.20 -13.57
CA TYR A 100 3.96 -10.62 -14.97
C TYR A 100 2.49 -10.88 -15.34
N GLY A 101 2.10 -10.42 -16.52
CA GLY A 101 0.72 -10.56 -16.99
C GLY A 101 -0.29 -9.74 -16.18
N SER A 102 0.16 -8.76 -15.36
CA SER A 102 -0.75 -7.86 -14.66
C SER A 102 -1.76 -7.26 -15.63
N ARG A 103 -3.04 -7.32 -15.25
CA ARG A 103 -4.16 -6.79 -16.02
C ARG A 103 -4.58 -5.40 -15.52
N GLY A 104 -3.76 -4.76 -14.68
CA GLY A 104 -4.18 -3.57 -13.95
C GLY A 104 -5.04 -3.93 -12.74
N PHE A 105 -5.48 -2.90 -12.03
CA PHE A 105 -6.43 -2.99 -10.93
C PHE A 105 -7.48 -1.88 -11.06
N ALA A 106 -8.61 -2.06 -10.37
CA ALA A 106 -9.78 -1.18 -10.46
C ALA A 106 -10.03 -0.37 -9.18
N ALA A 107 -9.44 -0.76 -8.06
CA ALA A 107 -9.48 0.02 -6.82
C ALA A 107 -8.30 -0.30 -5.91
N LEU A 108 -8.03 0.63 -4.98
CA LEU A 108 -7.28 0.36 -3.77
C LEU A 108 -8.29 0.15 -2.64
N GLU A 109 -8.26 -1.02 -2.02
CA GLU A 109 -8.90 -1.26 -0.72
C GLU A 109 -7.89 -0.87 0.36
N ILE A 110 -8.26 0.09 1.20
CA ILE A 110 -7.39 0.68 2.22
C ILE A 110 -8.04 0.37 3.57
N LYS A 111 -7.26 -0.25 4.46
CA LYS A 111 -7.60 -0.40 5.88
C LYS A 111 -6.65 0.45 6.70
N ALA A 112 -7.19 1.34 7.51
CA ALA A 112 -6.43 2.36 8.23
C ALA A 112 -7.24 2.86 9.44
N ASP A 113 -6.55 3.35 10.45
CA ASP A 113 -7.15 4.09 11.57
C ASP A 113 -6.87 5.60 11.50
N GLY A 114 -5.87 6.02 10.71
CA GLY A 114 -5.48 7.42 10.52
C GLY A 114 -5.77 7.99 9.14
N ALA A 115 -5.32 9.23 8.93
CA ALA A 115 -5.29 9.86 7.63
C ALA A 115 -4.18 9.25 6.77
N TRP A 116 -4.46 9.15 5.47
CA TRP A 116 -3.53 8.59 4.52
C TRP A 116 -3.48 9.38 3.23
N THR A 117 -2.37 9.24 2.50
CA THR A 117 -2.23 9.73 1.14
C THR A 117 -1.75 8.64 0.21
N ALA A 118 -2.18 8.71 -1.05
CA ALA A 118 -1.78 7.81 -2.12
C ALA A 118 -1.43 8.63 -3.37
N THR A 119 -0.14 8.74 -3.69
CA THR A 119 0.34 9.51 -4.85
C THR A 119 0.88 8.57 -5.93
N PHE A 120 0.24 8.57 -7.10
CA PHE A 120 0.73 7.84 -8.26
C PHE A 120 1.88 8.58 -8.91
N LYS A 121 2.96 7.86 -9.23
CA LYS A 121 4.22 8.41 -9.75
C LYS A 121 4.73 7.60 -10.94
N PRO A 122 5.42 8.24 -11.90
CA PRO A 122 6.10 7.51 -12.97
C PRO A 122 7.31 6.77 -12.39
N LEU A 123 7.78 5.71 -13.07
CA LEU A 123 8.99 4.97 -12.66
C LEU A 123 10.23 5.88 -12.59
N SER A 124 10.28 6.95 -13.40
CA SER A 124 11.36 7.93 -13.38
C SER A 124 11.47 8.69 -12.05
N ALA A 125 10.41 8.72 -11.23
CA ALA A 125 10.43 9.33 -9.91
C ALA A 125 10.97 8.42 -8.80
N ALA A 126 11.34 7.17 -9.10
CA ALA A 126 12.00 6.29 -8.15
C ALA A 126 13.28 6.95 -7.59
N ARG A 127 13.57 6.68 -6.32
CA ARG A 127 14.79 7.18 -5.67
C ARG A 127 16.01 6.57 -6.37
N CYS A 128 17.02 7.38 -6.71
CA CYS A 128 18.19 6.83 -7.37
C CYS A 128 19.09 6.07 -6.40
N TRP A 129 19.38 4.80 -6.70
CA TRP A 129 20.55 4.08 -6.21
C TRP A 129 21.73 4.31 -7.16
N CYS A 130 22.20 5.55 -7.16
CA CYS A 130 23.26 6.02 -8.04
C CYS A 130 24.66 5.71 -7.47
N ALA A 131 24.81 5.65 -6.15
CA ALA A 131 26.07 5.32 -5.47
C ALA A 131 26.32 3.80 -5.35
N GLY A 132 27.50 3.42 -4.84
CA GLY A 132 27.83 2.03 -4.52
C GLY A 132 26.97 1.47 -3.38
N THR A 133 26.71 2.29 -2.36
CA THR A 133 25.87 1.96 -1.20
C THR A 133 24.68 2.91 -1.13
N ILE A 134 23.52 2.39 -0.72
CA ILE A 134 22.33 3.17 -0.38
C ILE A 134 21.76 2.65 0.93
N ALA A 135 21.32 3.57 1.77
CA ALA A 135 20.59 3.28 3.00
C ALA A 135 19.13 3.73 2.87
N GLY A 136 18.23 3.04 3.53
CA GLY A 136 16.82 3.39 3.59
C GLY A 136 16.14 2.77 4.81
N GLU A 137 14.85 3.02 4.90
CA GLU A 137 13.96 2.53 5.94
C GLU A 137 12.60 2.29 5.31
N GLY A 138 11.92 1.24 5.76
CA GLY A 138 10.63 0.84 5.21
C GLY A 138 10.71 0.38 3.76
N ALA A 139 9.53 0.23 3.14
CA ALA A 139 9.44 -0.11 1.73
C ALA A 139 9.85 1.05 0.80
N GLN A 140 10.72 0.76 -0.18
CA GLN A 140 11.17 1.73 -1.17
C GLN A 140 11.35 1.14 -2.57
N VAL A 141 11.01 1.93 -3.59
CA VAL A 141 11.36 1.65 -4.99
C VAL A 141 12.56 2.48 -5.39
N LEU A 142 13.60 1.79 -5.84
CA LEU A 142 14.87 2.36 -6.28
C LEU A 142 15.03 2.20 -7.79
N LYS A 143 15.65 3.20 -8.43
CA LYS A 143 16.14 3.09 -9.82
C LYS A 143 17.66 3.11 -9.86
N LEU A 144 18.22 2.46 -10.86
CA LEU A 144 19.65 2.45 -11.13
C LEU A 144 19.89 2.36 -12.64
N SER A 145 21.06 2.83 -13.08
CA SER A 145 21.53 2.51 -14.42
C SER A 145 21.58 0.99 -14.59
N PRO A 146 21.10 0.44 -15.72
CA PRO A 146 21.09 -1.00 -15.95
C PRO A 146 22.45 -1.63 -15.68
N THR A 147 22.48 -2.65 -14.83
CA THR A 147 23.70 -3.38 -14.50
C THR A 147 24.28 -4.09 -15.73
N ARG A 148 25.60 -4.25 -15.76
CA ARG A 148 26.33 -4.93 -16.83
C ARG A 148 27.31 -5.93 -16.23
N GLY A 149 27.48 -7.07 -16.89
CA GLY A 149 28.36 -8.15 -16.42
C GLY A 149 27.91 -8.76 -15.10
N LEU A 150 28.80 -9.56 -14.51
CA LEU A 150 28.57 -10.15 -13.19
C LEU A 150 28.63 -9.05 -12.12
N ARG A 151 27.50 -8.78 -11.48
CA ARG A 151 27.38 -7.87 -10.34
C ARG A 151 26.86 -8.61 -9.12
N THR A 152 27.15 -8.08 -7.95
CA THR A 152 26.60 -8.61 -6.70
C THR A 152 26.00 -7.50 -5.86
N VAL A 153 25.01 -7.85 -5.04
CA VAL A 153 24.45 -6.98 -4.02
C VAL A 153 24.68 -7.61 -2.65
N ARG A 154 25.16 -6.80 -1.70
CA ARG A 154 25.13 -7.12 -0.27
C ARG A 154 24.00 -6.33 0.38
N ALA A 155 23.30 -6.95 1.30
CA ALA A 155 22.24 -6.32 2.07
C ALA A 155 22.49 -6.44 3.57
N ALA A 156 22.01 -5.46 4.33
CA ALA A 156 21.81 -5.57 5.77
C ALA A 156 20.46 -4.95 6.14
N HIS A 157 19.76 -5.54 7.11
CA HIS A 157 18.46 -5.09 7.62
C HIS A 157 18.44 -5.21 9.14
N SER A 158 17.82 -4.24 9.81
CA SER A 158 17.74 -4.18 11.27
C SER A 158 16.31 -4.17 11.82
N GLY A 159 15.29 -4.42 10.99
CA GLY A 159 13.91 -4.62 11.43
C GLY A 159 13.65 -6.02 11.96
N GLU A 160 12.39 -6.30 12.32
CA GLU A 160 11.94 -7.55 12.94
C GLU A 160 11.03 -8.37 12.02
N GLY A 161 10.42 -7.72 11.02
CA GLY A 161 9.52 -8.28 10.04
C GLY A 161 10.16 -8.59 8.70
N ASN A 162 9.33 -8.57 7.65
CA ASN A 162 9.75 -8.98 6.31
C ASN A 162 10.87 -8.09 5.77
N PHE A 163 11.95 -8.71 5.27
CA PHE A 163 12.95 -8.06 4.44
C PHE A 163 13.01 -8.76 3.08
N ILE A 164 12.29 -8.19 2.12
CA ILE A 164 12.18 -8.71 0.76
C ILE A 164 12.78 -7.70 -0.20
N VAL A 165 13.69 -8.16 -1.06
CA VAL A 165 14.30 -7.33 -2.10
C VAL A 165 14.16 -8.04 -3.43
N GLN A 166 13.56 -7.35 -4.39
CA GLN A 166 13.40 -7.84 -5.77
C GLN A 166 14.13 -6.93 -6.75
N GLY A 167 14.85 -7.51 -7.70
CA GLY A 167 15.48 -6.82 -8.82
C GLY A 167 14.65 -6.97 -10.10
N TYR A 168 14.51 -5.91 -10.88
CA TYR A 168 13.74 -5.94 -12.12
C TYR A 168 14.64 -5.53 -13.29
N THR A 169 14.75 -6.43 -14.27
CA THR A 169 15.54 -6.23 -15.51
C THR A 169 14.70 -5.61 -16.63
N SER A 170 13.37 -5.70 -16.55
CA SER A 170 12.40 -5.06 -17.45
C SER A 170 11.12 -4.69 -16.69
N THR A 171 10.24 -3.91 -17.31
CA THR A 171 8.93 -3.54 -16.74
C THR A 171 7.83 -4.58 -17.02
N THR A 172 8.19 -5.66 -17.71
CA THR A 172 7.26 -6.70 -18.18
C THR A 172 7.67 -8.10 -17.70
N SER A 173 8.77 -8.22 -16.95
CA SER A 173 9.26 -9.47 -16.38
C SER A 173 8.92 -9.54 -14.89
N TYR A 174 8.92 -10.76 -14.34
CA TYR A 174 8.95 -10.94 -12.90
C TYR A 174 10.16 -10.23 -12.29
N GLY A 175 10.01 -9.79 -11.04
CA GLY A 175 11.14 -9.39 -10.22
C GLY A 175 11.89 -10.61 -9.73
N ASP A 176 13.21 -10.62 -9.92
CA ASP A 176 14.11 -11.63 -9.38
C ASP A 176 14.20 -11.45 -7.86
N LEU A 177 13.85 -12.50 -7.11
CA LEU A 177 13.91 -12.49 -5.65
C LEU A 177 15.38 -12.56 -5.20
N LEU A 178 15.92 -11.42 -4.72
CA LEU A 178 17.32 -11.32 -4.30
C LEU A 178 17.48 -11.72 -2.82
N PHE A 179 16.54 -11.29 -1.99
CA PHE A 179 16.46 -11.58 -0.55
C PHE A 179 15.00 -11.77 -0.15
N ASN A 180 14.72 -12.72 0.73
CA ASN A 180 13.40 -12.96 1.32
C ASN A 180 13.57 -13.53 2.72
N GLU A 181 13.59 -12.64 3.71
CA GLU A 181 14.01 -12.94 5.06
C GLU A 181 13.03 -12.34 6.06
N ILE A 182 13.08 -12.79 7.31
CA ILE A 182 12.34 -12.20 8.42
C ILE A 182 13.34 -11.74 9.48
N GLY A 183 13.18 -10.50 9.92
CA GLY A 183 13.99 -9.88 10.96
C GLY A 183 15.34 -9.38 10.49
N ARG A 184 16.29 -9.36 11.43
CA ARG A 184 17.65 -8.87 11.19
C ARG A 184 18.34 -9.75 10.15
N TYR A 185 18.95 -9.11 9.17
CA TYR A 185 19.57 -9.81 8.07
C TYR A 185 20.93 -9.21 7.67
N LYS A 186 21.84 -10.06 7.21
CA LYS A 186 23.06 -9.66 6.50
C LYS A 186 23.46 -10.73 5.50
N GLY A 187 23.53 -10.39 4.22
CA GLY A 187 23.81 -11.37 3.18
C GLY A 187 24.28 -10.78 1.86
N LYS A 188 24.43 -11.66 0.87
CA LYS A 188 24.91 -11.33 -0.47
C LYS A 188 24.23 -12.21 -1.51
N ALA A 189 23.86 -11.61 -2.64
CA ALA A 189 23.29 -12.31 -3.79
C ALA A 189 23.93 -11.81 -5.10
N VAL A 190 23.73 -12.57 -6.18
CA VAL A 190 23.97 -12.08 -7.54
C VAL A 190 22.94 -11.00 -7.85
N LEU A 191 23.38 -9.92 -8.48
CA LEU A 191 22.49 -8.89 -9.02
C LEU A 191 22.39 -9.11 -10.53
N PRO A 192 21.24 -9.57 -11.06
CA PRO A 192 21.10 -9.91 -12.47
C PRO A 192 21.53 -8.78 -13.40
N ALA A 193 22.17 -9.11 -14.52
CA ALA A 193 22.53 -8.13 -15.54
C ALA A 193 21.25 -7.50 -16.13
N GLY A 194 21.30 -6.19 -16.40
CA GLY A 194 20.15 -5.41 -16.86
C GLY A 194 19.20 -4.93 -15.76
N THR A 195 19.47 -5.26 -14.49
CA THR A 195 18.68 -4.76 -13.35
C THR A 195 18.68 -3.24 -13.35
N ARG A 196 17.48 -2.64 -13.39
CA ARG A 196 17.25 -1.19 -13.54
C ARG A 196 16.29 -0.60 -12.50
N LEU A 197 15.54 -1.48 -11.82
CA LEU A 197 14.72 -1.13 -10.67
C LEU A 197 14.96 -2.16 -9.57
N VAL A 198 14.84 -1.73 -8.32
CA VAL A 198 14.84 -2.59 -7.14
C VAL A 198 13.69 -2.18 -6.26
N ALA A 199 12.86 -3.14 -5.86
CA ALA A 199 11.82 -2.94 -4.85
C ALA A 199 12.28 -3.56 -3.54
N VAL A 200 12.27 -2.77 -2.48
CA VAL A 200 12.52 -3.21 -1.11
C VAL A 200 11.19 -3.17 -0.37
N LYS A 201 10.83 -4.25 0.30
CA LYS A 201 9.78 -4.32 1.32
C LYS A 201 10.47 -4.65 2.64
N ALA A 202 10.36 -3.74 3.59
CA ALA A 202 11.03 -3.78 4.88
C ALA A 202 10.17 -3.06 5.92
N ASP A 203 10.23 -3.49 7.17
CA ASP A 203 9.65 -2.80 8.34
C ASP A 203 10.69 -1.94 9.07
N GLY A 204 11.98 -2.14 8.79
CA GLY A 204 13.06 -1.44 9.47
C GLY A 204 14.08 -0.78 8.53
N ARG A 205 15.19 -0.35 9.13
CA ARG A 205 16.32 0.25 8.41
C ARG A 205 17.10 -0.81 7.66
N TRP A 206 17.59 -0.46 6.47
CA TRP A 206 18.38 -1.35 5.64
C TRP A 206 19.48 -0.61 4.87
N THR A 207 20.46 -1.37 4.41
CA THR A 207 21.48 -0.92 3.47
C THR A 207 21.62 -1.92 2.32
N LEU A 208 21.84 -1.41 1.11
CA LEU A 208 22.19 -2.20 -0.05
C LEU A 208 23.51 -1.67 -0.62
N THR A 209 24.45 -2.58 -0.89
CA THR A 209 25.76 -2.27 -1.47
C THR A 209 25.99 -3.10 -2.71
N ARG A 210 26.14 -2.46 -3.87
CA ARG A 210 26.41 -3.12 -5.15
C ARG A 210 27.89 -3.07 -5.49
N ARG A 211 28.40 -4.17 -6.05
CA ARG A 211 29.80 -4.33 -6.52
C ARG A 211 29.78 -4.79 -7.95
#